data_AF-A0ABD1S710-F1
#
_entry.id   AF-A0ABD1S710-F1
#
_cell.length_a   1.000
_cell.length_b   1.000
_cell.length_c   1.000
_cell.angle_alpha   90.00
_cell.angle_beta   90.00
_cell.angle_gamma   90.00
#
_symmetry.space_group_name_H-M   'P 1'
#
loop_
_entity.id
_entity.type
_entity.pdbx_description
1 polymer ?
#
loop_
_entity_poly.entity_id
_entity_poly.type
_entity_poly.pdbx_seq_one_letter_code
_entity_poly.pdbx_strand_id
1 'polypeptide(L)'
;MRSKISRSPLGISLQQQQQLGFLGPFNLWMVHLMSVWKLMAHLGDQACGRETASKKRPRVESCTPSSSKACREKERRDKLNDKFMELGALLEPGRPPKTDKAAILVDAVRMVTQLRGEAHKLKDSNLNLQEKIKELKSEKNDLRD
;
A
#
# COMPACT_ATOMS: atom_id res chain seq x y z
N MET A 1 44.45 -22.60 -46.37
CA MET A 1 43.53 -21.60 -45.78
C MET A 1 43.94 -21.38 -44.33
N ARG A 2 44.64 -20.27 -44.01
CA ARG A 2 45.00 -19.91 -42.63
C ARG A 2 44.05 -18.81 -42.15
N SER A 3 43.15 -19.17 -41.24
CA SER A 3 42.20 -18.24 -40.62
C SER A 3 42.95 -17.31 -39.67
N LYS A 4 42.89 -16.01 -39.93
CA LYS A 4 43.47 -14.98 -39.07
C LYS A 4 42.61 -14.86 -37.81
N ILE A 5 43.13 -15.31 -36.67
CA ILE A 5 42.54 -15.03 -35.35
C ILE A 5 43.05 -13.67 -34.92
N SER A 6 42.20 -12.64 -35.01
CA SER A 6 42.49 -11.31 -34.46
C SER A 6 42.55 -11.41 -32.94
N ARG A 7 43.74 -11.23 -32.36
CA ARG A 7 43.90 -11.06 -30.91
C ARG A 7 43.72 -9.57 -30.56
N SER A 8 42.87 -9.30 -29.58
CA SER A 8 42.73 -7.99 -28.94
C SER A 8 43.98 -7.67 -28.08
N PRO A 9 44.23 -6.40 -27.71
CA PRO A 9 45.49 -5.95 -27.12
C PRO A 9 45.81 -6.53 -25.73
N LEU A 10 44.86 -7.25 -25.11
CA LEU A 10 44.99 -7.74 -23.73
C LEU A 10 45.16 -9.27 -23.63
N GLY A 11 45.28 -9.98 -24.76
CA GLY A 11 45.68 -11.40 -24.75
C GLY A 11 44.66 -12.40 -24.18
N ILE A 12 43.41 -12.00 -23.96
CA ILE A 12 42.32 -12.87 -23.44
C ILE A 12 41.36 -13.26 -24.57
N SER A 13 40.80 -14.47 -24.55
CA SER A 13 39.88 -14.96 -25.60
C SER A 13 38.52 -14.24 -25.56
N LEU A 14 37.88 -14.05 -26.72
CA LEU A 14 36.54 -13.41 -26.83
C LEU A 14 35.48 -14.09 -25.96
N GLN A 15 35.58 -15.41 -25.78
CA GLN A 15 34.66 -16.18 -24.94
C GLN A 15 34.85 -15.88 -23.44
N GLN A 16 36.07 -15.52 -23.03
CA GLN A 16 36.37 -15.12 -21.66
C GLN A 16 36.00 -13.66 -21.38
N GLN A 17 36.02 -12.81 -22.42
CA GLN A 17 35.49 -11.45 -22.34
C GLN A 17 33.97 -11.42 -22.15
N GLN A 18 33.25 -12.42 -22.68
CA GLN A 18 31.80 -12.55 -22.48
C GLN A 18 31.41 -12.94 -21.05
N GLN A 19 32.29 -13.66 -20.33
CA GLN A 19 32.06 -14.06 -18.93
C GLN A 19 32.28 -12.92 -17.94
N LEU A 20 33.20 -12.00 -18.21
CA LEU A 20 33.43 -10.82 -17.37
C LEU A 20 32.43 -9.68 -17.62
N GLY A 21 31.61 -9.79 -18.67
CA GLY A 21 30.56 -8.82 -19.01
C GLY A 21 29.25 -8.95 -18.21
N PHE A 22 29.15 -9.87 -17.25
CA PHE A 22 27.91 -10.14 -16.51
C PHE A 22 27.84 -9.50 -15.11
N LEU A 23 28.61 -8.43 -14.84
CA LEU A 23 28.30 -7.52 -13.73
C LEU A 23 27.29 -6.45 -14.19
N GLY A 24 26.13 -6.92 -14.64
CA GLY A 24 24.95 -6.10 -14.84
C GLY A 24 24.23 -5.77 -13.52
N PRO A 25 23.16 -4.95 -13.57
CA PRO A 25 22.54 -4.24 -12.43
C PRO A 25 21.88 -5.11 -11.36
N PHE A 26 21.95 -6.44 -11.47
CA PHE A 26 21.39 -7.38 -10.50
C PHE A 26 22.02 -7.22 -9.10
N ASN A 27 23.30 -6.86 -9.02
CA ASN A 27 23.96 -6.62 -7.74
C ASN A 27 23.42 -5.37 -7.03
N LEU A 28 23.08 -4.30 -7.77
CA LEU A 28 22.59 -3.07 -7.18
C LEU A 28 21.16 -3.20 -6.68
N TRP A 29 20.30 -3.93 -7.41
CA TRP A 29 18.93 -4.21 -6.97
C TRP A 29 18.91 -5.10 -5.72
N MET A 30 19.82 -6.07 -5.63
CA MET A 30 19.95 -6.95 -4.47
C MET A 30 20.48 -6.21 -3.23
N VAL A 31 21.47 -5.32 -3.40
CA VAL A 31 21.96 -4.46 -2.30
C VAL A 31 20.88 -3.46 -1.86
N HIS A 32 20.10 -2.92 -2.80
CA HIS A 32 18.98 -2.03 -2.46
C HIS A 32 17.87 -2.78 -1.71
N LEU A 33 17.53 -4.00 -2.11
CA LEU A 33 16.54 -4.84 -1.43
C LEU A 33 16.99 -5.22 0.00
N MET A 34 18.28 -5.51 0.18
CA MET A 34 18.85 -5.79 1.52
C MET A 34 18.89 -4.54 2.41
N SER A 35 19.13 -3.36 1.84
CA SER A 35 19.09 -2.08 2.57
C SER A 35 17.65 -1.67 2.96
N VAL A 36 16.66 -1.88 2.09
CA VAL A 36 15.24 -1.64 2.39
C VAL A 36 14.74 -2.61 3.47
N TRP A 37 15.17 -3.87 3.46
CA TRP A 37 14.89 -4.82 4.54
C TRP A 37 15.48 -4.36 5.87
N LYS A 38 16.73 -3.87 5.87
CA LYS A 38 17.41 -3.38 7.07
C LYS A 38 16.71 -2.16 7.69
N LEU A 39 16.16 -1.25 6.88
CA LEU A 39 15.37 -0.11 7.34
C LEU A 39 14.04 -0.53 7.97
N MET A 40 13.35 -1.52 7.39
CA MET A 40 12.07 -2.02 7.90
C MET A 40 12.19 -2.74 9.25
N ALA A 41 13.36 -3.34 9.52
CA ALA A 41 13.64 -4.02 10.80
C ALA A 41 13.78 -3.07 11.99
N HIS A 42 13.99 -1.77 11.77
CA HIS A 42 14.12 -0.77 12.84
C HIS A 42 12.79 -0.10 13.22
N LEU A 43 11.72 -0.23 12.42
CA LEU A 43 10.41 0.36 12.74
C LEU A 43 9.52 -0.55 13.61
N GLY A 44 9.96 -1.77 13.88
CA GLY A 44 9.13 -2.82 14.50
C GLY A 44 9.26 -2.99 16.01
N ASP A 45 10.11 -2.20 16.70
CA ASP A 45 10.37 -2.42 18.12
C ASP A 45 10.05 -1.17 18.95
N GLN A 46 8.81 -1.10 19.45
CA GLN A 46 8.50 -0.30 20.63
C GLN A 46 7.38 -0.93 21.47
N ALA A 47 7.73 -1.11 22.77
CA ALA A 47 6.98 -1.57 23.94
C ALA A 47 6.80 -3.11 24.05
N CYS A 48 7.20 -3.81 25.11
CA CYS A 48 7.41 -3.47 26.53
C CYS A 48 8.44 -4.48 27.10
N GLY A 49 9.50 -4.07 27.80
CA GLY A 49 9.47 -3.99 29.26
C GLY A 49 10.49 -4.97 29.87
N ARG A 50 11.49 -4.42 30.57
CA ARG A 50 12.59 -5.13 31.25
C ARG A 50 12.08 -6.09 32.32
N GLU A 51 12.82 -7.17 32.58
CA GLU A 51 13.33 -7.48 33.92
C GLU A 51 14.34 -8.64 33.93
N THR A 52 15.30 -8.53 34.85
CA THR A 52 16.49 -9.35 35.00
C THR A 52 16.27 -10.54 35.94
N ALA A 53 16.96 -11.65 35.62
CA ALA A 53 17.61 -12.62 36.50
C ALA A 53 16.89 -13.92 36.96
N SER A 54 17.69 -15.00 36.89
CA SER A 54 17.76 -16.17 37.81
C SER A 54 16.96 -17.46 37.52
N LYS A 55 17.63 -18.33 36.74
CA LYS A 55 17.82 -19.81 36.80
C LYS A 55 16.90 -20.71 37.69
N LYS A 56 16.29 -21.70 37.00
CA LYS A 56 15.85 -23.09 37.37
C LYS A 56 14.44 -23.35 37.94
N ARG A 57 13.55 -23.93 37.09
CA ARG A 57 12.66 -25.14 37.24
C ARG A 57 11.45 -25.07 36.26
N PRO A 58 10.77 -26.19 35.95
CA PRO A 58 10.07 -26.41 34.69
C PRO A 58 8.79 -25.58 34.62
N ARG A 59 8.63 -24.79 33.57
CA ARG A 59 7.46 -23.93 33.40
C ARG A 59 6.60 -24.47 32.27
N VAL A 60 5.37 -24.84 32.61
CA VAL A 60 4.24 -24.76 31.68
C VAL A 60 4.17 -23.28 31.32
N GLU A 61 4.60 -22.95 30.12
CA GLU A 61 4.60 -21.58 29.63
C GLU A 61 4.02 -21.51 28.23
N SER A 62 2.84 -20.90 28.15
CA SER A 62 2.42 -20.14 27.00
C SER A 62 3.50 -19.10 26.65
N CYS A 63 4.35 -19.43 25.69
CA CYS A 63 5.16 -18.45 24.97
C CYS A 63 4.92 -18.65 23.48
N THR A 64 4.37 -17.60 22.87
CA THR A 64 4.04 -17.50 21.45
C THR A 64 5.13 -18.12 20.58
N PRO A 65 4.84 -19.17 19.80
CA PRO A 65 5.82 -19.69 18.86
C PRO A 65 6.08 -18.57 17.87
N SER A 66 7.35 -18.23 17.69
CA SER A 66 7.85 -17.44 16.55
C SER A 66 7.06 -17.84 15.31
N SER A 67 6.09 -17.02 14.91
CA SER A 67 5.18 -17.39 13.83
C SER A 67 6.02 -17.53 12.57
N SER A 68 5.96 -18.72 11.97
CA SER A 68 6.71 -19.02 10.76
C SER A 68 6.46 -17.95 9.70
N LYS A 69 7.42 -17.73 8.80
CA LYS A 69 7.26 -16.77 7.68
C LYS A 69 5.93 -16.98 6.95
N ALA A 70 5.50 -18.23 6.81
CA ALA A 70 4.21 -18.59 6.22
C ALA A 70 3.00 -18.12 7.05
N CYS A 71 3.04 -18.25 8.38
CA CYS A 71 1.97 -17.79 9.28
C CYS A 71 1.81 -16.27 9.23
N ARG A 72 2.92 -15.51 9.27
CA ARG A 72 2.89 -14.04 9.13
C ARG A 72 2.30 -13.60 7.80
N GLU A 73 2.63 -14.28 6.70
CA GLU A 73 2.08 -13.95 5.39
C GLU A 73 0.60 -14.34 5.26
N LYS A 74 0.16 -15.43 5.90
CA LYS A 74 -1.26 -15.74 6.00
C LYS A 74 -2.01 -14.60 6.68
N GLU A 75 -1.56 -14.18 7.85
CA GLU A 75 -2.18 -13.08 8.59
C GLU A 75 -2.22 -11.78 7.77
N ARG A 76 -1.15 -11.46 7.04
CA ARG A 76 -1.12 -10.28 6.15
C ARG A 76 -2.17 -10.37 5.04
N ARG A 77 -2.35 -11.55 4.43
CA ARG A 77 -3.36 -11.77 3.37
C ARG A 77 -4.78 -11.77 3.93
N ASP A 78 -4.99 -12.36 5.11
CA ASP A 78 -6.28 -12.37 5.79
C ASP A 78 -6.71 -10.94 6.12
N LYS A 79 -5.85 -10.14 6.74
CA LYS A 79 -6.11 -8.71 7.01
C LYS A 79 -6.42 -7.91 5.74
N LEU A 80 -5.71 -8.19 4.64
CA LEU A 80 -6.00 -7.54 3.37
C LEU A 80 -7.38 -7.95 2.83
N ASN A 81 -7.72 -9.24 2.89
CA ASN A 81 -9.01 -9.73 2.44
C ASN A 81 -10.15 -9.16 3.28
N ASP A 82 -9.99 -9.05 4.61
CA ASP A 82 -10.96 -8.44 5.50
C ASP A 82 -11.28 -7.00 5.07
N LYS A 83 -10.26 -6.22 4.67
CA LYS A 83 -10.46 -4.87 4.14
C LYS A 83 -11.17 -4.82 2.80
N PHE A 84 -10.96 -5.79 1.92
CA PHE A 84 -11.75 -5.90 0.69
C PHE A 84 -13.20 -6.29 0.97
N MET A 85 -13.45 -7.17 1.94
CA MET A 85 -14.81 -7.57 2.34
C MET A 85 -15.58 -6.40 2.96
N GLU A 86 -14.94 -5.67 3.89
CA GLU A 86 -15.49 -4.46 4.51
C GLU A 86 -15.83 -3.40 3.46
N LEU A 87 -14.91 -3.13 2.54
CA LEU A 87 -15.15 -2.21 1.43
C LEU A 87 -16.29 -2.68 0.52
N GLY A 88 -16.31 -3.97 0.15
CA GLY A 88 -17.38 -4.53 -0.66
C GLY A 88 -18.77 -4.37 -0.03
N ALA A 89 -18.88 -4.58 1.28
CA ALA A 89 -20.12 -4.40 2.03
C ALA A 89 -20.58 -2.93 2.11
N LEU A 90 -19.64 -1.99 2.18
CA LEU A 90 -19.94 -0.54 2.16
C LEU A 90 -20.45 -0.07 0.80
N LEU A 91 -19.96 -0.65 -0.30
CA LEU A 91 -20.31 -0.24 -1.66
C LEU A 91 -21.71 -0.69 -2.10
N GLU A 92 -22.17 -1.85 -1.63
CA GLU A 92 -23.50 -2.37 -1.93
C GLU A 92 -24.19 -2.90 -0.66
N PRO A 93 -24.77 -2.01 0.14
CA PRO A 93 -25.56 -2.41 1.30
C PRO A 93 -26.72 -3.34 0.88
N GLY A 94 -26.82 -4.51 1.51
CA GLY A 94 -27.91 -5.46 1.26
C GLY A 94 -27.66 -6.50 0.16
N ARG A 95 -26.51 -6.48 -0.50
CA ARG A 95 -26.06 -7.58 -1.39
C ARG A 95 -24.95 -8.41 -0.72
N PRO A 96 -24.82 -9.70 -1.09
CA PRO A 96 -23.69 -10.51 -0.65
C PRO A 96 -22.36 -9.83 -0.99
N PRO A 97 -21.34 -9.89 -0.11
CA PRO A 97 -20.04 -9.26 -0.36
C PRO A 97 -19.42 -9.74 -1.67
N LYS A 98 -19.00 -8.79 -2.51
CA LYS A 98 -18.26 -9.08 -3.74
C LYS A 98 -16.91 -9.70 -3.39
N THR A 99 -16.47 -10.68 -4.17
CA THR A 99 -15.17 -11.36 -3.98
C THR A 99 -14.11 -10.94 -5.01
N ASP A 100 -14.53 -10.34 -6.12
CA ASP A 100 -13.61 -9.80 -7.14
C ASP A 100 -13.02 -8.45 -6.68
N LYS A 101 -11.72 -8.47 -6.40
CA LYS A 101 -10.96 -7.29 -5.95
C LYS A 101 -10.94 -6.16 -6.98
N ALA A 102 -10.91 -6.47 -8.27
CA ALA A 102 -10.88 -5.43 -9.31
C ALA A 102 -12.23 -4.71 -9.37
N ALA A 103 -13.33 -5.46 -9.38
CA ALA A 103 -14.68 -4.90 -9.34
C ALA A 103 -14.92 -4.03 -8.10
N ILE A 104 -14.49 -4.47 -6.92
CA ILE A 104 -14.58 -3.69 -5.66
C ILE A 104 -13.87 -2.34 -5.80
N LEU A 105 -12.65 -2.32 -6.35
CA LEU A 105 -11.89 -1.08 -6.52
C LEU A 105 -12.54 -0.14 -7.55
N VAL A 106 -13.04 -0.69 -8.67
CA VAL A 106 -13.76 0.09 -9.68
C VAL A 106 -15.02 0.73 -9.10
N ASP A 107 -15.81 -0.04 -8.35
CA ASP A 107 -17.01 0.48 -7.69
C ASP A 107 -16.69 1.53 -6.64
N ALA A 108 -15.62 1.36 -5.86
CA ALA A 108 -15.17 2.36 -4.89
C ALA A 108 -14.80 3.68 -5.57
N VAL A 109 -14.03 3.64 -6.65
CA VAL A 109 -13.66 4.84 -7.42
C VAL A 109 -14.89 5.52 -7.99
N ARG A 110 -15.81 4.75 -8.56
CA ARG A 110 -17.08 5.26 -9.11
C ARG A 110 -17.90 5.96 -8.03
N MET A 111 -18.11 5.31 -6.89
CA MET A 111 -18.93 5.84 -5.79
C MET A 111 -18.31 7.11 -5.18
N VAL A 112 -17.01 7.14 -4.93
CA VAL A 112 -16.32 8.33 -4.41
C VAL A 112 -16.43 9.51 -5.38
N THR A 113 -16.31 9.24 -6.69
CA THR A 113 -16.44 10.28 -7.71
C THR A 113 -17.86 10.85 -7.73
N GLN A 114 -18.87 9.97 -7.68
CA GLN A 114 -20.27 10.36 -7.62
C GLN A 114 -20.57 11.22 -6.38
N LEU A 115 -20.20 10.75 -5.18
CA LEU A 115 -20.44 11.46 -3.92
C LEU A 115 -19.76 12.84 -3.88
N ARG A 116 -18.55 12.96 -4.45
CA ARG A 116 -17.88 14.27 -4.60
C ARG A 116 -18.66 15.23 -5.50
N GLY A 117 -19.19 14.72 -6.61
CA GLY A 117 -20.04 15.49 -7.52
C GLY A 117 -21.34 15.94 -6.86
N GLU A 118 -22.00 15.04 -6.11
CA GLU A 118 -23.21 15.35 -5.35
C GLU A 118 -22.95 16.39 -4.25
N ALA A 119 -21.86 16.24 -3.50
CA ALA A 119 -21.45 17.20 -2.48
C ALA A 119 -21.19 18.60 -3.07
N HIS A 120 -20.56 18.68 -4.25
CA HIS A 120 -20.35 19.94 -4.94
C HIS A 120 -21.67 20.58 -5.36
N LYS A 121 -22.57 19.82 -6.01
CA LYS A 121 -23.89 20.31 -6.42
C LYS A 121 -24.73 20.80 -5.23
N LEU A 122 -24.70 20.08 -4.11
CA LEU A 122 -25.38 20.48 -2.88
C LEU A 122 -24.79 21.78 -2.32
N LYS A 123 -23.46 21.93 -2.33
CA LYS A 123 -22.79 23.16 -1.91
C LYS A 123 -23.22 24.35 -2.77
N ASP A 124 -23.20 24.20 -4.09
CA ASP A 124 -23.62 25.27 -5.02
C ASP A 124 -25.08 25.65 -4.82
N SER A 125 -25.95 24.65 -4.68
CA SER A 125 -27.38 24.85 -4.41
C SER A 125 -27.61 25.57 -3.08
N ASN A 126 -26.85 25.22 -2.03
CA ASN A 126 -26.93 25.87 -0.74
C ASN A 126 -26.51 27.35 -0.82
N LEU A 127 -25.41 27.65 -1.51
CA LEU A 127 -24.94 29.03 -1.72
C LEU A 127 -25.98 29.87 -2.47
N ASN A 128 -26.54 29.34 -3.56
CA ASN A 128 -27.59 30.00 -4.33
C ASN A 128 -28.85 30.27 -3.46
N LEU A 129 -29.26 29.30 -2.64
CA LEU A 129 -30.38 29.50 -1.71
C LEU A 129 -30.08 30.56 -0.66
N GLN A 130 -28.85 30.61 -0.13
CA GLN A 130 -28.45 31.65 0.82
C GLN A 130 -28.46 33.05 0.20
N GLU A 131 -28.04 33.18 -1.06
CA GLU A 131 -28.10 34.43 -1.82
C GLU A 131 -29.55 34.88 -2.01
N LYS A 132 -30.42 34.00 -2.50
CA LYS A 132 -31.87 34.28 -2.63
C LYS A 132 -32.52 34.67 -1.31
N ILE A 133 -32.13 34.03 -0.20
CA ILE A 133 -32.63 34.41 1.13
C ILE A 133 -32.18 35.83 1.50
N LYS A 134 -30.96 36.24 1.14
CA LYS A 134 -30.47 37.60 1.41
C LYS A 134 -31.21 38.63 0.56
N GLU A 135 -31.38 38.37 -0.74
CA GLU A 135 -32.13 39.22 -1.67
C GLU A 135 -33.58 39.43 -1.21
N LEU A 136 -34.27 38.35 -0.86
CA LEU A 136 -35.64 38.43 -0.36
C LEU A 136 -35.74 39.17 0.99
N LYS A 137 -34.71 39.09 1.84
CA LYS A 137 -34.66 39.83 3.10
C LYS A 137 -34.44 41.33 2.86
N SER A 138 -33.62 41.72 1.89
CA SER A 138 -33.44 43.13 1.53
C SER A 138 -34.71 43.69 0.90
N GLU A 139 -35.30 43.00 -0.08
CA GLU A 139 -36.53 43.44 -0.73
C GLU A 139 -37.68 43.63 0.29
N LYS A 140 -37.83 42.69 1.22
CA LYS A 140 -38.82 42.80 2.30
C LYS A 140 -38.58 44.01 3.22
N ASN A 141 -37.32 44.40 3.45
CA ASN A 141 -37.01 45.55 4.28
C ASN A 141 -37.32 46.86 3.53
N ASP A 142 -36.94 46.96 2.26
CA ASP A 142 -37.18 48.16 1.43
C ASP A 142 -38.68 48.45 1.24
N LEU A 143 -39.54 47.43 1.29
CA LEU A 143 -41.00 47.59 1.23
C LEU A 143 -41.64 48.03 2.55
N ARG A 144 -40.90 48.00 3.66
CA ARG A 144 -41.39 48.40 5.00
C ARG A 144 -40.98 49.83 5.38
N ASP A 145 -39.92 50.34 4.75
CA ASP A 145 -39.45 51.73 4.88
C ASP A 145 -40.25 52.66 3.94
#